data_AF-A0AAD3MPB7-F1
#
_entry.id   AF-A0AAD3MPB7-F1
#
_cell.length_a   1.000
_cell.length_b   1.000
_cell.length_c   1.000
_cell.angle_alpha   90.00
_cell.angle_beta   90.00
_cell.angle_gamma   90.00
#
_symmetry.space_group_name_H-M   'P 1'
#
loop_
_entity.id
_entity.type
_entity.pdbx_description
1 polymer ?
#
loop_
_entity_poly.entity_id
_entity_poly.type
_entity_poly.pdbx_seq_one_letter_code
_entity_poly.pdbx_strand_id
1 'polypeptide(L)'
;MGILDLFLQTSSSVSLWGALVVLLLIYLVSTFSFNTQENRKDPPGPKPLPLLGNLLQLDLGRPYNTLLEFSKKGFVDAFLVHKKNLEESGITTSHFHNENLLKSVENLFVAGTETIAATMRWALLLMAKYPKIQDQVQEELSRVIGSRQVQVEDRKNLPFTNAVIHETQRLANVAPLGLPHKTTQDVTFQGHFIKKGTTVYPLLTSVLYDESEWERPHSFYPAHFLDKDGKFVKRDAFMPFSAGRRVCLGESLARMELFLFFTTLLQHFRFSPPPGVSADELDLTPRVGFTLNPSPHKLCAVSHMQPSNHPNHLIQLIKPVRVTALIAIALESQFGLGTHSLAEEKCYHM
;
A
#
# COMPACT_ATOMS: atom_id res chain seq x y z
N MET A 1 -6.62 29.04 34.94
CA MET A 1 -5.89 29.89 33.98
C MET A 1 -4.62 29.14 33.65
N GLY A 2 -4.69 28.31 32.62
CA GLY A 2 -3.81 27.16 32.42
C GLY A 2 -2.56 27.50 31.62
N ILE A 3 -1.57 26.60 31.69
CA ILE A 3 -0.28 26.61 30.98
C ILE A 3 -0.43 26.83 29.45
N LEU A 4 -1.64 26.64 28.89
CA LEU A 4 -1.97 26.97 27.49
C LEU A 4 -1.86 28.47 27.18
N ASP A 5 -2.18 29.36 28.13
CA ASP A 5 -2.14 30.82 27.89
C ASP A 5 -0.70 31.36 27.86
N LEU A 6 0.25 30.64 28.46
CA LEU A 6 1.67 30.99 28.42
C LEU A 6 2.31 30.68 27.05
N PHE A 7 1.73 29.74 26.29
CA PHE A 7 2.23 29.36 24.97
C PHE A 7 1.76 30.31 23.86
N LEU A 8 0.60 30.96 24.03
CA LEU A 8 0.02 31.83 23.01
C LEU A 8 0.53 33.29 23.07
N GLN A 9 1.40 33.63 24.02
CA GLN A 9 1.93 34.98 24.19
C GLN A 9 3.42 35.16 23.82
N THR A 10 4.06 34.18 23.18
CA THR A 10 5.47 34.33 22.78
C THR A 10 5.64 34.57 21.28
N SER A 11 6.37 35.66 20.99
CA SER A 11 6.65 36.23 19.67
C SER A 11 7.01 35.22 18.58
N SER A 12 6.40 35.41 17.41
CA SER A 12 6.47 34.61 16.16
C SER A 12 7.86 34.21 15.66
N SER A 13 8.95 34.77 16.20
CA SER A 13 10.31 34.38 15.84
C SER A 13 10.79 33.12 16.57
N VAL A 14 10.40 32.91 17.85
CA VAL A 14 10.98 31.84 18.69
C VAL A 14 10.51 30.45 18.25
N SER A 15 9.27 30.33 17.78
CA SER A 15 8.70 29.09 17.24
C SER A 15 9.30 28.69 15.88
N LEU A 16 9.67 29.66 15.03
CA LEU A 16 10.38 29.41 13.78
C LEU A 16 11.82 28.91 14.02
N TRP A 17 12.54 29.52 14.97
CA TRP A 17 13.87 29.05 15.37
C TRP A 17 13.80 27.67 16.03
N GLY A 18 12.77 27.37 16.82
CA GLY A 18 12.52 26.04 17.37
C GLY A 18 12.35 24.97 16.29
N ALA A 19 11.55 25.24 15.25
CA ALA A 19 11.39 24.32 14.12
C ALA A 19 12.68 24.14 13.32
N LEU A 20 13.45 25.21 13.11
CA LEU A 20 14.75 25.15 12.42
C LEU A 20 15.78 24.32 13.19
N VAL A 21 15.84 24.45 14.52
CA VAL A 21 16.72 23.65 15.37
C VAL A 21 16.33 22.18 15.34
N VAL A 22 15.02 21.87 15.35
CA VAL A 22 14.55 20.47 15.24
C VAL A 22 14.89 19.89 13.87
N LEU A 23 14.70 20.63 12.77
CA LEU A 23 15.09 20.18 11.43
C LEU A 23 16.60 20.01 11.28
N LEU A 24 17.39 20.89 11.90
CA LEU A 24 18.85 20.82 11.90
C LEU A 24 19.35 19.65 12.75
N LEU A 25 18.68 19.32 13.85
CA LEU A 25 18.94 18.12 14.65
C LEU A 25 18.56 16.84 13.89
N ILE A 26 17.45 16.82 13.17
CA ILE A 26 17.08 15.70 12.30
C ILE A 26 18.10 15.54 11.17
N TYR A 27 18.53 16.64 10.54
CA TYR A 27 19.57 16.63 9.52
C TYR A 27 20.92 16.14 10.09
N LEU A 28 21.32 16.58 11.27
CA LEU A 28 22.54 16.14 11.94
C LEU A 28 22.47 14.67 12.36
N VAL A 29 21.35 14.19 12.90
CA VAL A 29 21.15 12.77 13.25
C VAL A 29 21.15 11.88 12.00
N SER A 30 20.55 12.36 10.91
CA SER A 30 20.58 11.64 9.63
C SER A 30 21.99 11.58 9.05
N THR A 31 22.71 12.70 8.99
CA THR A 31 24.09 12.73 8.47
C THR A 31 25.08 12.01 9.38
N PHE A 32 24.88 12.04 10.70
CA PHE A 32 25.71 11.30 11.66
C PHE A 32 25.44 9.79 11.65
N SER A 33 24.18 9.37 11.43
CA SER A 33 23.84 7.95 11.22
C SER A 33 24.34 7.41 9.88
N PHE A 34 24.56 8.29 8.89
CA PHE A 34 25.07 7.90 7.56
C PHE A 34 26.59 8.07 7.38
N ASN A 35 27.32 8.70 8.31
CA ASN A 35 28.75 8.99 8.14
C ASN A 35 29.70 8.15 9.01
N THR A 36 29.27 6.97 9.46
CA THR A 36 30.16 5.93 9.99
C THR A 36 30.12 4.70 9.10
N GLN A 37 30.66 4.81 7.89
CA GLN A 37 31.02 3.62 7.12
C GLN A 37 32.36 3.81 6.43
N GLU A 38 33.40 3.57 7.22
CA GLU A 38 34.73 3.24 6.74
C GLU A 38 34.66 1.96 5.87
N ASN A 39 35.32 2.01 4.71
CA ASN A 39 35.63 0.93 3.76
C ASN A 39 35.05 -0.47 4.06
N ARG A 40 33.81 -0.74 3.62
CA ARG A 40 33.29 -2.12 3.53
C ARG A 40 33.37 -2.64 2.08
N LYS A 41 34.14 -3.70 1.88
CA LYS A 41 34.06 -4.57 0.70
C LYS A 41 32.78 -5.40 0.85
N ASP A 42 31.68 -4.91 0.28
CA ASP A 42 30.43 -5.68 0.29
C ASP A 42 30.57 -6.97 -0.56
N PRO A 43 30.10 -8.12 -0.08
CA PRO A 43 30.15 -9.37 -0.83
C PRO A 43 29.23 -9.32 -2.07
N PRO A 44 29.56 -10.08 -3.13
CA PRO A 44 28.71 -10.17 -4.31
C PRO A 44 27.32 -10.68 -3.91
N GLY A 45 26.29 -9.88 -4.20
CA GLY A 45 24.91 -10.26 -3.90
C GLY A 45 24.55 -11.59 -4.57
N PRO A 46 23.79 -12.46 -3.88
CA PRO A 46 23.47 -13.79 -4.40
C PRO A 46 22.75 -13.70 -5.76
N LYS A 47 23.01 -14.68 -6.63
CA LYS A 47 22.32 -14.81 -7.92
C LYS A 47 20.82 -15.05 -7.65
N PRO A 48 19.91 -14.38 -8.37
CA PRO A 48 18.48 -14.58 -8.17
C PRO A 48 18.11 -16.02 -8.57
N LEU A 49 17.58 -16.79 -7.62
CA LEU A 49 16.91 -18.05 -7.87
C LEU A 49 15.41 -17.77 -8.05
N PRO A 50 14.76 -18.35 -9.07
CA PRO A 50 13.49 -17.83 -9.57
C PRO A 50 12.27 -18.17 -8.70
N LEU A 51 12.37 -18.65 -7.45
CA LEU A 51 11.16 -19.11 -6.77
C LEU A 51 11.05 -19.22 -5.24
N LEU A 52 12.00 -18.87 -4.35
CA LEU A 52 11.66 -18.92 -2.91
C LEU A 52 12.56 -18.07 -2.00
N GLY A 53 11.93 -17.14 -1.29
CA GLY A 53 12.54 -16.37 -0.18
C GLY A 53 12.61 -17.11 1.16
N ASN A 54 12.00 -18.30 1.28
CA ASN A 54 11.99 -19.10 2.54
C ASN A 54 12.45 -20.56 2.35
N LEU A 55 12.95 -20.96 1.16
CA LEU A 55 13.32 -22.37 0.90
C LEU A 55 14.48 -22.87 1.75
N LEU A 56 15.34 -21.96 2.22
CA LEU A 56 16.52 -22.30 3.03
C LEU A 56 16.18 -22.54 4.52
N GLN A 57 14.92 -22.36 4.93
CA GLN A 57 14.42 -22.67 6.28
C GLN A 57 13.48 -23.89 6.28
N LEU A 58 13.30 -24.51 5.12
CA LEU A 58 12.40 -25.63 4.93
C LEU A 58 13.13 -26.93 5.31
N ASP A 59 12.69 -27.60 6.37
CA ASP A 59 13.04 -29.00 6.58
C ASP A 59 12.42 -29.83 5.45
N LEU A 60 13.24 -30.20 4.46
CA LEU A 60 12.82 -30.98 3.28
C LEU A 60 12.28 -32.38 3.65
N GLY A 61 12.55 -32.86 4.87
CA GLY A 61 11.99 -34.11 5.37
C GLY A 61 10.52 -33.98 5.80
N ARG A 62 10.06 -32.79 6.22
CA ARG A 62 8.70 -32.53 6.71
C ARG A 62 8.20 -31.11 6.39
N PRO A 63 8.15 -30.72 5.10
CA PRO A 63 7.91 -29.34 4.67
C PRO A 63 6.55 -28.79 5.13
N TYR A 64 5.54 -29.64 5.19
CA TYR A 64 4.19 -29.25 5.61
C TYR A 64 4.13 -28.80 7.07
N ASN A 65 4.84 -29.47 7.99
CA ASN A 65 4.77 -29.15 9.42
C ASN A 65 5.48 -27.84 9.76
N THR A 66 6.60 -27.55 9.11
CA THR A 66 7.33 -26.29 9.28
C THR A 66 6.52 -25.11 8.73
N LEU A 67 5.88 -25.28 7.58
CA LEU A 67 4.95 -24.28 7.04
C LEU A 67 3.72 -24.10 7.94
N LEU A 68 3.20 -25.18 8.54
CA LEU A 68 2.09 -25.13 9.48
C LEU A 68 2.47 -24.43 10.80
N GLU A 69 3.66 -24.67 11.34
CA GLU A 69 4.15 -24.00 12.55
C GLU A 69 4.49 -22.53 12.31
N PHE A 70 5.06 -22.18 11.15
CA PHE A 70 5.24 -20.79 10.73
C PHE A 70 3.89 -20.10 10.47
N SER A 71 2.87 -20.81 9.98
CA SER A 71 1.54 -20.23 9.84
C SER A 71 0.87 -19.91 11.19
N LYS A 72 1.30 -20.54 12.29
CA LYS A 72 0.80 -20.30 13.65
C LYS A 72 1.55 -19.18 14.39
N LYS A 73 2.66 -18.68 13.84
CA LYS A 73 3.64 -17.81 14.52
C LYS A 73 3.94 -16.58 13.63
N GLY A 74 3.96 -15.38 14.19
CA GLY A 74 4.11 -14.16 13.38
C GLY A 74 5.50 -14.02 12.73
N PHE A 75 5.71 -12.99 11.90
CA PHE A 75 7.03 -12.69 11.31
C PHE A 75 8.14 -12.62 12.38
N VAL A 76 7.85 -12.02 13.54
CA VAL A 76 8.78 -11.90 14.67
C VAL A 76 9.22 -13.28 15.17
N ASP A 77 8.27 -14.18 15.38
CA ASP A 77 8.56 -15.54 15.85
C ASP A 77 9.39 -16.32 14.83
N ALA A 78 9.05 -16.21 13.54
CA ALA A 78 9.82 -16.84 12.46
C ALA A 78 11.27 -16.33 12.42
N PHE A 79 11.46 -15.02 12.59
CA PHE A 79 12.79 -14.42 12.69
C PHE A 79 13.56 -14.93 13.91
N LEU A 80 12.92 -14.99 15.08
CA LEU A 80 13.54 -15.44 16.33
C LEU A 80 13.91 -16.93 16.29
N VAL A 81 13.04 -17.77 15.73
CA VAL A 81 13.34 -19.19 15.50
C VAL A 81 14.54 -19.34 14.58
N HIS A 82 14.58 -18.60 13.47
CA HIS A 82 15.72 -18.67 12.55
C HIS A 82 17.02 -18.16 13.18
N LYS A 83 16.97 -17.05 13.91
CA LYS A 83 18.09 -16.53 14.70
C LYS A 83 18.65 -17.61 15.63
N LYS A 84 17.78 -18.26 16.41
CA LYS A 84 18.18 -19.33 17.34
C LYS A 84 18.84 -20.51 16.61
N ASN A 85 18.28 -20.95 15.49
CA ASN A 85 18.85 -22.06 14.71
C ASN A 85 20.27 -21.73 14.20
N LEU A 86 20.52 -20.47 13.80
CA LEU A 86 21.84 -20.01 13.37
C LEU A 86 22.84 -19.99 14.53
N GLU A 87 22.41 -19.53 15.71
CA GLU A 87 23.21 -19.54 16.94
C GLU A 87 23.58 -20.97 17.35
N GLU A 88 22.63 -21.91 17.33
CA GLU A 88 22.85 -23.34 17.62
C GLU A 88 23.79 -24.01 16.60
N SER A 89 23.78 -23.54 15.35
CA SER A 89 24.69 -24.01 14.29
C SER A 89 26.10 -23.38 14.38
N GLY A 90 26.36 -22.55 15.39
CA GLY A 90 27.64 -21.87 15.59
C GLY A 90 27.89 -20.67 14.66
N ILE A 91 26.87 -20.19 13.93
CA ILE A 91 27.01 -19.06 13.00
C ILE A 91 26.78 -17.75 13.77
N THR A 92 27.88 -17.12 14.20
CA THR A 92 27.85 -15.89 15.01
C THR A 92 27.88 -14.60 14.18
N THR A 93 28.24 -14.67 12.89
CA THR A 93 28.34 -13.52 11.97
C THR A 93 27.04 -13.25 11.20
N SER A 94 25.91 -13.77 11.67
CA SER A 94 24.63 -13.62 10.96
C SER A 94 24.06 -12.20 11.08
N HIS A 95 23.28 -11.79 10.08
CA HIS A 95 22.51 -10.55 10.13
C HIS A 95 21.20 -10.69 10.93
N PHE A 96 20.94 -11.84 11.54
CA PHE A 96 19.75 -12.11 12.34
C PHE A 96 19.99 -11.72 13.80
N HIS A 97 20.02 -10.41 14.06
CA HIS A 97 20.12 -9.82 15.40
C HIS A 97 18.93 -8.89 15.69
N ASN A 98 18.76 -8.52 16.96
CA ASN A 98 17.57 -7.81 17.44
C ASN A 98 17.35 -6.46 16.76
N GLU A 99 18.43 -5.74 16.46
CA GLU A 99 18.34 -4.46 15.73
C GLU A 99 17.77 -4.65 14.32
N ASN A 100 18.25 -5.64 13.56
CA ASN A 100 17.73 -5.94 12.23
C ASN A 100 16.30 -6.50 12.29
N LEU A 101 15.92 -7.22 13.34
CA LEU A 101 14.52 -7.61 13.57
C LEU A 101 13.64 -6.37 13.72
N LEU A 102 14.02 -5.45 14.62
CA LEU A 102 13.26 -4.23 14.86
C LEU A 102 13.14 -3.40 13.57
N LYS A 103 14.24 -3.22 12.84
CA LYS A 103 14.24 -2.51 11.56
C LYS A 103 13.44 -3.21 10.46
N SER A 104 13.45 -4.54 10.42
CA SER A 104 12.63 -5.29 9.48
C SER A 104 11.15 -5.12 9.78
N VAL A 105 10.75 -5.18 11.05
CA VAL A 105 9.36 -4.96 11.46
C VAL A 105 8.93 -3.52 11.14
N GLU A 106 9.73 -2.52 11.51
CA GLU A 106 9.48 -1.11 11.19
C GLU A 106 9.29 -0.90 9.69
N ASN A 107 10.19 -1.44 8.86
CA ASN A 107 10.10 -1.36 7.41
C ASN A 107 8.81 -1.99 6.87
N LEU A 108 8.41 -3.16 7.38
CA LEU A 108 7.17 -3.83 6.95
C LEU A 108 5.92 -3.00 7.29
N PHE A 109 5.86 -2.42 8.49
CA PHE A 109 4.73 -1.57 8.90
C PHE A 109 4.66 -0.29 8.07
N VAL A 110 5.77 0.43 7.92
CA VAL A 110 5.80 1.70 7.17
C VAL A 110 5.46 1.46 5.69
N ALA A 111 6.09 0.46 5.06
CA ALA A 111 5.86 0.17 3.65
C ALA A 111 4.45 -0.36 3.37
N GLY A 112 3.92 -1.24 4.23
CA GLY A 112 2.62 -1.88 4.03
C GLY A 112 1.42 -1.00 4.38
N THR A 113 1.57 -0.01 5.26
CA THR A 113 0.41 0.78 5.72
C THR A 113 0.10 1.96 4.80
N GLU A 114 1.06 2.88 4.63
CA GLU A 114 0.79 4.16 3.94
C GLU A 114 0.47 3.95 2.45
N THR A 115 1.19 3.05 1.77
CA THR A 115 1.02 2.83 0.34
C THR A 115 -0.33 2.21 -0.02
N ILE A 116 -0.82 1.28 0.80
CA ILE A 116 -2.14 0.66 0.66
C ILE A 116 -3.23 1.68 0.98
N ALA A 117 -3.09 2.42 2.07
CA ALA A 117 -4.05 3.46 2.45
C ALA A 117 -4.16 4.55 1.37
N ALA A 118 -3.04 5.01 0.82
CA ALA A 118 -3.01 5.98 -0.28
C ALA A 118 -3.74 5.44 -1.52
N THR A 119 -3.44 4.20 -1.91
CA THR A 119 -4.08 3.56 -3.07
C THR A 119 -5.59 3.39 -2.85
N MET A 120 -6.03 2.99 -1.66
CA MET A 120 -7.44 2.87 -1.33
C MET A 120 -8.16 4.23 -1.31
N ARG A 121 -7.52 5.29 -0.79
CA ARG A 121 -8.07 6.65 -0.86
C ARG A 121 -8.28 7.10 -2.30
N TRP A 122 -7.31 6.85 -3.18
CA TRP A 122 -7.47 7.08 -4.62
C TRP A 122 -8.60 6.24 -5.22
N ALA A 123 -8.67 4.95 -4.88
CA ALA A 123 -9.71 4.05 -5.40
C ALA A 123 -11.11 4.58 -5.10
N LEU A 124 -11.37 4.96 -3.85
CA LEU A 124 -12.67 5.47 -3.42
C LEU A 124 -13.00 6.83 -4.06
N LEU A 125 -12.02 7.73 -4.15
CA LEU A 125 -12.16 9.02 -4.83
C LEU A 125 -12.52 8.84 -6.31
N LEU A 126 -11.84 7.91 -7.00
CA LEU A 126 -12.11 7.60 -8.41
C LEU A 126 -13.48 6.96 -8.59
N MET A 127 -13.92 6.11 -7.66
CA MET A 127 -15.28 5.54 -7.72
C MET A 127 -16.36 6.61 -7.56
N ALA A 128 -16.17 7.58 -6.65
CA ALA A 128 -17.09 8.70 -6.50
C ALA A 128 -17.05 9.66 -7.71
N LYS A 129 -15.89 9.88 -8.30
CA LYS A 129 -15.71 10.73 -9.49
C LYS A 129 -16.28 10.10 -10.77
N TYR A 130 -16.21 8.78 -10.89
CA TYR A 130 -16.67 8.04 -12.07
C TYR A 130 -17.81 7.07 -11.70
N PRO A 131 -19.02 7.57 -11.40
CA PRO A 131 -20.12 6.76 -10.89
C PRO A 131 -20.52 5.62 -11.85
N LYS A 132 -20.42 5.83 -13.17
CA LYS A 132 -20.70 4.78 -14.17
C LYS A 132 -19.73 3.60 -14.09
N ILE A 133 -18.45 3.85 -13.76
CA ILE A 133 -17.46 2.78 -13.56
C ILE A 133 -17.79 2.04 -12.26
N GLN A 134 -18.16 2.78 -11.21
CA GLN A 134 -18.59 2.18 -9.95
C GLN A 134 -19.83 1.29 -10.14
N ASP A 135 -20.81 1.72 -10.95
CA ASP A 135 -22.00 0.93 -11.28
C ASP A 135 -21.62 -0.41 -11.95
N GLN A 136 -20.68 -0.38 -12.90
CA GLN A 136 -20.19 -1.58 -13.58
C GLN A 136 -19.45 -2.53 -12.64
N VAL A 137 -18.65 -2.01 -11.71
CA VAL A 137 -18.03 -2.83 -10.64
C VAL A 137 -19.12 -3.47 -9.77
N GLN A 138 -20.11 -2.71 -9.32
CA GLN A 138 -21.18 -3.21 -8.45
C GLN A 138 -22.06 -4.25 -9.14
N GLU A 139 -22.35 -4.07 -10.44
CA GLU A 139 -23.05 -5.04 -11.26
C GLU A 139 -22.24 -6.34 -11.38
N GLU A 140 -20.94 -6.26 -11.69
CA GLU A 140 -20.06 -7.43 -11.79
C GLU A 140 -19.96 -8.20 -10.46
N LEU A 141 -19.79 -7.48 -9.34
CA LEU A 141 -19.78 -8.06 -8.00
C LEU A 141 -21.10 -8.75 -7.66
N SER A 142 -22.23 -8.08 -7.94
CA SER A 142 -23.56 -8.62 -7.67
C SER A 142 -23.84 -9.88 -8.51
N ARG A 143 -23.41 -9.90 -9.77
CA ARG A 143 -23.58 -11.03 -10.68
C ARG A 143 -22.73 -12.25 -10.31
N VAL A 144 -21.46 -12.04 -9.93
CA VAL A 144 -20.49 -13.13 -9.73
C VAL A 144 -20.40 -13.59 -8.27
N ILE A 145 -20.51 -12.66 -7.33
CA ILE A 145 -20.39 -12.92 -5.89
C ILE A 145 -21.77 -12.89 -5.21
N GLY A 146 -22.61 -11.91 -5.53
CA GLY A 146 -23.88 -11.69 -4.85
C GLY A 146 -23.66 -11.18 -3.43
N SER A 147 -24.30 -11.79 -2.43
CA SER A 147 -24.24 -11.36 -1.03
C SER A 147 -23.22 -12.11 -0.16
N ARG A 148 -22.52 -13.12 -0.71
CA ARG A 148 -21.51 -13.86 0.05
C ARG A 148 -20.25 -13.01 0.27
N GLN A 149 -19.46 -13.36 1.27
CA GLN A 149 -18.17 -12.74 1.51
C GLN A 149 -17.21 -12.94 0.31
N VAL A 150 -16.52 -11.86 -0.08
CA VAL A 150 -15.48 -11.91 -1.12
C VAL A 150 -14.28 -12.73 -0.66
N GLN A 151 -13.76 -13.56 -1.56
CA GLN A 151 -12.53 -14.33 -1.39
C GLN A 151 -11.48 -13.94 -2.45
N VAL A 152 -10.20 -14.16 -2.17
CA VAL A 152 -9.10 -13.74 -3.06
C VAL A 152 -9.19 -14.44 -4.42
N GLU A 153 -9.68 -15.68 -4.43
CA GLU A 153 -9.85 -16.52 -5.61
C GLU A 153 -10.90 -15.96 -6.57
N ASP A 154 -11.79 -15.08 -6.11
CA ASP A 154 -12.82 -14.45 -6.92
C ASP A 154 -12.24 -13.49 -7.95
N ARG A 155 -11.03 -12.96 -7.71
CA ARG A 155 -10.37 -11.98 -8.58
C ARG A 155 -10.30 -12.42 -10.05
N LYS A 156 -10.12 -13.73 -10.30
CA LYS A 156 -10.04 -14.29 -11.67
C LYS A 156 -11.36 -14.23 -12.43
N ASN A 157 -12.49 -14.13 -11.71
CA ASN A 157 -13.84 -14.09 -12.25
C ASN A 157 -14.42 -12.68 -12.32
N LEU A 158 -13.65 -11.66 -11.92
CA LEU A 158 -14.03 -10.26 -11.90
C LEU A 158 -13.09 -9.42 -12.77
N PRO A 159 -13.04 -9.67 -14.09
CA PRO A 159 -12.08 -9.01 -14.98
C PRO A 159 -12.20 -7.49 -14.97
N PHE A 160 -13.41 -6.93 -14.92
CA PHE A 160 -13.61 -5.48 -14.93
C PHE A 160 -13.16 -4.84 -13.62
N THR A 161 -13.56 -5.41 -12.48
CA THR A 161 -13.13 -4.97 -11.15
C THR A 161 -11.61 -5.04 -11.00
N ASN A 162 -11.00 -6.12 -11.50
CA ASN A 162 -9.56 -6.27 -11.47
C ASN A 162 -8.87 -5.20 -12.35
N ALA A 163 -9.44 -4.89 -13.52
CA ALA A 163 -8.97 -3.80 -14.38
C ALA A 163 -9.08 -2.43 -13.70
N VAL A 164 -10.17 -2.16 -12.98
CA VAL A 164 -10.37 -0.92 -12.20
C VAL A 164 -9.33 -0.76 -11.10
N ILE A 165 -9.00 -1.82 -10.36
CA ILE A 165 -7.94 -1.79 -9.34
C ILE A 165 -6.57 -1.51 -9.99
N HIS A 166 -6.27 -2.16 -11.12
CA HIS A 166 -5.01 -1.94 -11.83
C HIS A 166 -4.90 -0.51 -12.38
N GLU A 167 -5.95 0.00 -12.99
CA GLU A 167 -5.99 1.37 -13.50
C GLU A 167 -5.91 2.39 -12.35
N THR A 168 -6.47 2.06 -11.18
CA THR A 168 -6.30 2.89 -9.98
C THR A 168 -4.83 2.98 -9.60
N GLN A 169 -4.11 1.86 -9.55
CA GLN A 169 -2.68 1.88 -9.23
C GLN A 169 -1.84 2.62 -10.28
N ARG A 170 -2.17 2.45 -11.57
CA ARG A 170 -1.48 3.11 -12.67
C ARG A 170 -1.63 4.63 -12.58
N LEU A 171 -2.87 5.11 -12.45
CA LEU A 171 -3.17 6.54 -12.42
C LEU A 171 -2.76 7.18 -11.08
N ALA A 172 -3.04 6.54 -9.95
CA ALA A 172 -2.63 7.04 -8.63
C ALA A 172 -1.12 7.20 -8.52
N ASN A 173 -0.36 6.30 -9.16
CA ASN A 173 1.10 6.35 -9.26
C ASN A 173 1.76 6.71 -7.90
N VAL A 174 1.36 5.97 -6.86
CA VAL A 174 1.60 6.33 -5.44
C VAL A 174 3.09 6.54 -5.13
N ALA A 175 4.00 5.86 -5.83
CA ALA A 175 5.45 6.00 -5.66
C ALA A 175 6.12 6.41 -6.99
N PRO A 176 5.98 7.67 -7.43
CA PRO A 176 6.32 8.10 -8.80
C PRO A 176 7.80 7.98 -9.17
N LEU A 177 8.69 8.04 -8.17
CA LEU A 177 10.14 7.92 -8.29
C LEU A 177 10.68 6.57 -7.79
N GLY A 178 9.79 5.65 -7.41
CA GLY A 178 10.15 4.44 -6.68
C GLY A 178 11.01 4.74 -5.44
N LEU A 179 11.90 3.81 -5.09
CA LEU A 179 12.95 4.04 -4.10
C LEU A 179 14.29 4.28 -4.80
N PRO A 180 15.20 5.11 -4.23
CA PRO A 180 16.53 5.29 -4.77
C PRO A 180 17.30 3.96 -4.80
N HIS A 181 17.91 3.67 -5.94
CA HIS A 181 18.87 2.58 -6.11
C HIS A 181 20.30 3.13 -6.09
N LYS A 182 21.29 2.25 -5.95
CA LYS A 182 22.71 2.61 -6.02
C LYS A 182 23.47 1.59 -6.87
N THR A 183 24.35 2.06 -7.76
CA THR A 183 25.21 1.16 -8.55
C THR A 183 26.17 0.41 -7.63
N THR A 184 26.25 -0.91 -7.77
CA THR A 184 27.12 -1.77 -6.94
C THR A 184 28.56 -1.83 -7.44
N GLN A 185 28.77 -1.46 -8.71
CA GLN A 185 30.05 -1.39 -9.40
C GLN A 185 29.99 -0.34 -10.51
N ASP A 186 31.13 -0.02 -11.09
CA ASP A 186 31.20 0.79 -12.31
C ASP A 186 30.44 0.06 -13.43
N VAL A 187 29.62 0.79 -14.17
CA VAL A 187 28.80 0.23 -15.25
C VAL A 187 28.77 1.18 -16.44
N THR A 188 28.89 0.62 -17.64
CA THR A 188 28.55 1.35 -18.87
C THR A 188 27.13 0.98 -19.27
N PHE A 189 26.21 1.95 -19.24
CA PHE A 189 24.81 1.76 -19.59
C PHE A 189 24.44 2.67 -20.75
N GLN A 190 23.95 2.09 -21.86
CA GLN A 190 23.61 2.83 -23.08
C GLN A 190 24.75 3.77 -23.54
N GLY A 191 25.99 3.30 -23.50
CA GLY A 191 27.18 4.10 -23.85
C GLY A 191 27.67 5.08 -22.78
N HIS A 192 26.96 5.25 -21.67
CA HIS A 192 27.32 6.19 -20.60
C HIS A 192 28.02 5.45 -19.46
N PHE A 193 29.19 5.94 -19.05
CA PHE A 193 29.89 5.43 -17.88
C PHE A 193 29.27 5.98 -16.59
N ILE A 194 28.84 5.09 -15.71
CA ILE A 194 28.25 5.39 -14.41
C ILE A 194 29.12 4.74 -13.33
N LYS A 195 29.72 5.58 -12.49
CA LYS A 195 30.60 5.13 -11.40
C LYS A 195 29.83 4.28 -10.37
N LYS A 196 30.51 3.35 -9.71
CA LYS A 196 30.06 2.66 -8.50
C LYS A 196 29.61 3.67 -7.46
N GLY A 197 28.50 3.39 -6.80
CA GLY A 197 27.96 4.22 -5.75
C GLY A 197 27.10 5.38 -6.24
N THR A 198 26.83 5.51 -7.55
CA THR A 198 25.90 6.51 -8.08
C THR A 198 24.47 6.15 -7.71
N THR A 199 23.73 7.12 -7.16
CA THR A 199 22.29 6.98 -6.88
C THR A 199 21.49 7.08 -8.19
N VAL A 200 20.53 6.18 -8.37
CA VAL A 200 19.66 6.12 -9.55
C VAL A 200 18.21 6.05 -9.09
N TYR A 201 17.36 6.92 -9.63
CA TYR A 201 15.92 6.90 -9.37
C TYR A 201 15.20 6.23 -10.54
N PRO A 202 14.46 5.14 -10.31
CA PRO A 202 13.58 4.58 -11.33
C PRO A 202 12.35 5.49 -11.45
N LEU A 203 12.29 6.31 -12.50
CA LEU A 203 11.15 7.18 -12.77
C LEU A 203 9.93 6.35 -13.24
N LEU A 204 9.24 5.68 -12.31
CA LEU A 204 8.10 4.81 -12.60
C LEU A 204 6.96 5.55 -13.31
N THR A 205 6.80 6.85 -13.01
CA THR A 205 5.88 7.73 -13.71
C THR A 205 6.04 7.67 -15.23
N SER A 206 7.29 7.61 -15.73
CA SER A 206 7.54 7.60 -17.18
C SER A 206 6.90 6.40 -17.86
N VAL A 207 6.91 5.22 -17.21
CA VAL A 207 6.36 3.99 -17.77
C VAL A 207 4.85 3.89 -17.56
N LEU A 208 4.34 4.36 -16.41
CA LEU A 208 2.92 4.30 -16.07
C LEU A 208 2.06 5.32 -16.86
N TYR A 209 2.70 6.34 -17.44
CA TYR A 209 2.08 7.38 -18.27
C TYR A 209 2.63 7.43 -19.70
N ASP A 210 3.38 6.41 -20.13
CA ASP A 210 3.95 6.35 -21.48
C ASP A 210 2.84 6.34 -22.55
N GLU A 211 2.80 7.38 -23.38
CA GLU A 211 1.79 7.54 -24.44
C GLU A 211 1.88 6.45 -25.53
N SER A 212 3.03 5.76 -25.63
CA SER A 212 3.18 4.63 -26.56
C SER A 212 2.61 3.32 -26.00
N GLU A 213 2.43 3.22 -24.69
CA GLU A 213 1.93 2.03 -23.99
C GLU A 213 0.47 2.13 -23.55
N TRP A 214 -0.02 3.35 -23.30
CA TRP A 214 -1.36 3.62 -22.77
C TRP A 214 -2.15 4.53 -23.73
N GLU A 215 -3.33 4.08 -24.17
CA GLU A 215 -4.19 4.86 -25.09
C GLU A 215 -4.60 6.22 -24.50
N ARG A 216 -4.92 6.23 -23.19
CA ARG A 216 -5.41 7.41 -22.47
C ARG A 216 -4.62 7.62 -21.18
N PRO A 217 -3.32 7.94 -21.26
CA PRO A 217 -2.40 7.87 -20.12
C PRO A 217 -2.82 8.78 -18.96
N HIS A 218 -3.44 9.92 -19.27
CA HIS A 218 -3.86 10.91 -18.26
C HIS A 218 -5.33 10.81 -17.85
N SER A 219 -6.06 9.79 -18.33
CA SER A 219 -7.46 9.55 -17.95
C SER A 219 -7.59 8.27 -17.16
N PHE A 220 -8.58 8.19 -16.29
CA PHE A 220 -8.95 6.94 -15.65
C PHE A 220 -9.71 6.06 -16.64
N TYR A 221 -9.02 5.06 -17.21
CA TYR A 221 -9.55 4.25 -18.30
C TYR A 221 -9.30 2.75 -18.07
N PRO A 222 -10.19 2.05 -17.32
CA PRO A 222 -10.01 0.63 -16.98
C PRO A 222 -9.82 -0.29 -18.19
N ALA A 223 -10.31 0.09 -19.36
CA ALA A 223 -10.12 -0.67 -20.59
C ALA A 223 -8.66 -0.85 -21.02
N HIS A 224 -7.71 -0.08 -20.46
CA HIS A 224 -6.27 -0.37 -20.61
C HIS A 224 -5.87 -1.80 -20.19
N PHE A 225 -6.64 -2.41 -19.28
CA PHE A 225 -6.39 -3.73 -18.74
C PHE A 225 -7.41 -4.78 -19.22
N LEU A 226 -8.15 -4.49 -20.30
CA LEU A 226 -9.14 -5.39 -20.89
C LEU A 226 -8.82 -5.66 -22.35
N ASP A 227 -9.00 -6.90 -22.79
CA ASP A 227 -9.02 -7.23 -24.21
C ASP A 227 -10.40 -6.94 -24.83
N LYS A 228 -10.50 -7.16 -26.15
CA LYS A 228 -11.73 -7.00 -26.93
C LYS A 228 -12.91 -7.88 -26.44
N ASP A 229 -12.62 -8.96 -25.72
CA ASP A 229 -13.61 -9.90 -25.19
C ASP A 229 -13.96 -9.57 -23.72
N GLY A 230 -13.41 -8.48 -23.18
CA GLY A 230 -13.63 -8.04 -21.80
C GLY A 230 -12.86 -8.87 -20.76
N LYS A 231 -11.85 -9.65 -21.16
CA LYS A 231 -10.99 -10.38 -20.23
C LYS A 231 -9.86 -9.51 -19.75
N PHE A 232 -9.46 -9.72 -18.50
CA PHE A 232 -8.35 -9.00 -17.91
C PHE A 232 -7.02 -9.37 -18.58
N VAL A 233 -6.24 -8.36 -18.96
CA VAL A 233 -4.90 -8.49 -19.52
C VAL A 233 -3.92 -7.66 -18.72
N LYS A 234 -2.85 -8.29 -18.25
CA LYS A 234 -1.72 -7.59 -17.61
C LYS A 234 -0.83 -6.96 -18.69
N ARG A 235 -0.44 -5.71 -18.49
CA ARG A 235 0.50 -4.98 -19.35
C ARG A 235 1.90 -5.02 -18.75
N ASP A 236 2.95 -5.17 -19.56
CA ASP A 236 4.33 -5.17 -19.08
C ASP A 236 4.75 -3.79 -18.54
N ALA A 237 4.23 -2.70 -19.14
CA ALA A 237 4.37 -1.33 -18.66
C ALA A 237 3.71 -1.08 -17.27
N PHE A 238 2.92 -2.02 -16.75
CA PHE A 238 2.30 -1.90 -15.43
C PHE A 238 3.29 -2.26 -14.31
N MET A 239 4.06 -1.27 -13.85
CA MET A 239 5.11 -1.43 -12.84
C MET A 239 4.90 -0.60 -11.56
N PRO A 240 3.71 -0.57 -10.91
CA PRO A 240 3.51 0.21 -9.68
C PRO A 240 4.32 -0.33 -8.48
N PHE A 241 4.82 -1.57 -8.58
CA PHE A 241 5.61 -2.24 -7.55
C PHE A 241 7.11 -2.27 -7.88
N SER A 242 7.57 -1.42 -8.81
CA SER A 242 8.91 -1.49 -9.41
C SER A 242 9.15 -2.82 -10.15
N ALA A 243 10.40 -3.13 -10.48
CA ALA A 243 10.80 -4.34 -11.20
C ALA A 243 12.20 -4.83 -10.79
N GLY A 244 12.54 -6.05 -11.22
CA GLY A 244 13.87 -6.65 -11.02
C GLY A 244 14.14 -7.10 -9.57
N ARG A 245 15.40 -7.09 -9.16
CA ARG A 245 15.84 -7.64 -7.85
C ARG A 245 15.28 -6.90 -6.63
N ARG A 246 14.72 -5.71 -6.83
CA ARG A 246 14.13 -4.86 -5.78
C ARG A 246 12.65 -4.59 -6.04
N VAL A 247 11.99 -5.47 -6.80
CA VAL A 247 10.52 -5.51 -6.87
C VAL A 247 9.93 -5.61 -5.46
N CYS A 248 8.79 -4.96 -5.25
CA CYS A 248 8.15 -4.87 -3.94
C CYS A 248 8.00 -6.25 -3.28
N LEU A 249 8.60 -6.41 -2.10
CA LEU A 249 8.47 -7.64 -1.30
C LEU A 249 7.00 -7.95 -0.97
N GLY A 250 6.20 -6.89 -0.76
CA GLY A 250 4.79 -6.98 -0.41
C GLY A 250 3.82 -7.06 -1.59
N GLU A 251 4.27 -7.20 -2.84
CA GLU A 251 3.39 -7.14 -4.02
C GLU A 251 2.19 -8.10 -3.90
N SER A 252 2.43 -9.36 -3.54
CA SER A 252 1.37 -10.36 -3.42
C SER A 252 0.35 -10.01 -2.32
N LEU A 253 0.84 -9.51 -1.17
CA LEU A 253 -0.01 -9.07 -0.05
C LEU A 253 -0.82 -7.84 -0.44
N ALA A 254 -0.17 -6.83 -1.03
CA ALA A 254 -0.81 -5.61 -1.50
C ALA A 254 -1.93 -5.88 -2.51
N ARG A 255 -1.68 -6.75 -3.50
CA ARG A 255 -2.69 -7.13 -4.49
C ARG A 255 -3.89 -7.84 -3.85
N MET A 256 -3.67 -8.62 -2.79
CA MET A 256 -4.72 -9.29 -2.04
C MET A 256 -5.54 -8.27 -1.23
N GLU A 257 -4.86 -7.41 -0.46
CA GLU A 257 -5.49 -6.39 0.38
C GLU A 257 -6.30 -5.40 -0.45
N LEU A 258 -5.71 -4.83 -1.50
CA LEU A 258 -6.41 -3.90 -2.39
C LEU A 258 -7.66 -4.53 -2.98
N PHE A 259 -7.56 -5.78 -3.46
CA PHE A 259 -8.71 -6.47 -4.00
C PHE A 259 -9.78 -6.67 -2.93
N LEU A 260 -9.47 -7.33 -1.82
CA LEU A 260 -10.45 -7.66 -0.78
C LEU A 260 -11.10 -6.40 -0.19
N PHE A 261 -10.34 -5.37 0.13
CA PHE A 261 -10.90 -4.14 0.70
C PHE A 261 -11.75 -3.40 -0.31
N PHE A 262 -11.27 -3.20 -1.54
CA PHE A 262 -12.02 -2.51 -2.58
C PHE A 262 -13.34 -3.19 -2.89
N THR A 263 -13.33 -4.50 -3.12
CA THR A 263 -14.55 -5.24 -3.46
C THR A 263 -15.50 -5.36 -2.29
N THR A 264 -15.01 -5.56 -1.07
CA THR A 264 -15.87 -5.63 0.12
C THR A 264 -16.56 -4.29 0.35
N LEU A 265 -15.84 -3.17 0.22
CA LEU A 265 -16.43 -1.85 0.35
C LEU A 265 -17.49 -1.60 -0.74
N LEU A 266 -17.19 -1.89 -2.00
CA LEU A 266 -18.14 -1.67 -3.09
C LEU A 266 -19.31 -2.65 -3.14
N GLN A 267 -19.16 -3.84 -2.56
CA GLN A 267 -20.27 -4.79 -2.39
C GLN A 267 -21.33 -4.25 -1.43
N HIS A 268 -20.92 -3.48 -0.41
CA HIS A 268 -21.82 -3.01 0.64
C HIS A 268 -22.21 -1.54 0.51
N PHE A 269 -21.36 -0.71 -0.09
CA PHE A 269 -21.51 0.74 -0.12
C PHE A 269 -21.35 1.29 -1.53
N ARG A 270 -22.11 2.34 -1.81
CA ARG A 270 -21.86 3.28 -2.89
C ARG A 270 -21.15 4.52 -2.34
N PHE A 271 -20.09 4.95 -3.00
CA PHE A 271 -19.38 6.18 -2.67
C PHE A 271 -19.80 7.32 -3.60
N SER A 272 -20.08 8.48 -3.01
CA SER A 272 -20.50 9.69 -3.72
C SER A 272 -19.77 10.93 -3.19
N PRO A 273 -19.76 12.03 -3.96
CA PRO A 273 -19.44 13.35 -3.42
C PRO A 273 -20.42 13.74 -2.30
N PRO A 274 -20.07 14.73 -1.45
CA PRO A 274 -21.00 15.28 -0.47
C PRO A 274 -22.19 15.99 -1.11
N PRO A 275 -23.34 16.09 -0.40
CA PRO A 275 -24.51 16.81 -0.91
C PRO A 275 -24.15 18.22 -1.38
N GLY A 276 -24.59 18.55 -2.60
CA GLY A 276 -24.31 19.84 -3.23
C GLY A 276 -22.98 19.92 -4.00
N VAL A 277 -22.20 18.84 -4.06
CA VAL A 277 -20.98 18.74 -4.89
C VAL A 277 -21.22 17.72 -6.01
N SER A 278 -20.92 18.09 -7.25
CA SER A 278 -20.98 17.16 -8.38
C SER A 278 -19.73 16.27 -8.46
N ALA A 279 -19.82 15.15 -9.16
CA ALA A 279 -18.67 14.24 -9.34
C ALA A 279 -17.52 14.92 -10.10
N ASP A 280 -17.83 15.81 -11.04
CA ASP A 280 -16.83 16.53 -11.84
C ASP A 280 -16.00 17.50 -10.98
N GLU A 281 -16.59 18.05 -9.92
CA GLU A 281 -15.93 18.95 -8.96
C GLU A 281 -14.95 18.25 -8.01
N LEU A 282 -14.92 16.90 -7.97
CA LEU A 282 -13.94 16.18 -7.15
C LEU A 282 -12.52 16.36 -7.71
N ASP A 283 -11.64 16.98 -6.93
CA ASP A 283 -10.25 17.24 -7.32
C ASP A 283 -9.40 15.96 -7.34
N LEU A 284 -8.74 15.69 -8.46
CA LEU A 284 -7.78 14.59 -8.61
C LEU A 284 -6.32 15.06 -8.53
N THR A 285 -6.07 16.30 -8.12
CA THR A 285 -4.71 16.81 -7.96
C THR A 285 -4.04 16.09 -6.78
N PRO A 286 -2.87 15.45 -6.99
CA PRO A 286 -2.16 14.79 -5.91
C PRO A 286 -1.48 15.81 -5.00
N ARG A 287 -1.52 15.57 -3.69
CA ARG A 287 -0.57 16.16 -2.76
C ARG A 287 0.78 15.47 -2.93
N VAL A 288 1.75 16.26 -3.36
CA VAL A 288 3.13 15.82 -3.58
C VAL A 288 3.80 15.61 -2.23
N GLY A 289 4.26 14.38 -2.00
CA GLY A 289 5.08 13.98 -0.88
C GLY A 289 6.00 12.83 -1.30
N PHE A 290 6.47 12.06 -0.32
CA PHE A 290 7.18 10.81 -0.62
C PHE A 290 6.29 9.82 -1.38
N THR A 291 5.01 9.77 -1.00
CA THR A 291 3.93 9.13 -1.76
C THR A 291 2.99 10.18 -2.34
N LEU A 292 2.37 9.89 -3.49
CA LEU A 292 1.32 10.70 -4.08
C LEU A 292 -0.03 10.33 -3.47
N ASN A 293 -0.55 11.24 -2.66
CA ASN A 293 -1.82 11.11 -1.97
C ASN A 293 -2.87 12.02 -2.62
N PRO A 294 -4.17 11.67 -2.62
CA PRO A 294 -5.17 12.66 -2.99
C PRO A 294 -5.15 13.83 -1.99
N SER A 295 -5.57 15.01 -2.46
CA SER A 295 -5.89 16.14 -1.57
C SER A 295 -6.96 15.73 -0.54
N PRO A 296 -6.97 16.30 0.68
CA PRO A 296 -8.00 16.00 1.66
C PRO A 296 -9.36 16.29 1.04
N HIS A 297 -10.26 15.33 1.14
CA HIS A 297 -11.57 15.43 0.49
C HIS A 297 -12.63 14.79 1.36
N LYS A 298 -13.89 15.01 1.00
CA LYS A 298 -15.03 14.35 1.65
C LYS A 298 -15.68 13.41 0.67
N LEU A 299 -16.00 12.20 1.12
CA LEU A 299 -16.84 11.25 0.39
C LEU A 299 -17.95 10.76 1.29
N CYS A 300 -19.13 10.51 0.73
CA CYS A 300 -20.22 9.87 1.44
C CYS A 300 -20.33 8.40 1.03
N ALA A 301 -20.56 7.53 2.01
CA ALA A 301 -20.84 6.13 1.81
C ALA A 301 -22.34 5.88 2.07
N VAL A 302 -23.02 5.32 1.07
CA VAL A 302 -24.44 4.96 1.12
C VAL A 302 -24.54 3.45 1.10
N SER A 303 -25.15 2.86 2.14
CA SER A 303 -25.32 1.41 2.24
C SER A 303 -26.37 0.90 1.25
N HIS A 304 -26.09 -0.22 0.58
CA HIS A 304 -27.05 -0.95 -0.26
C HIS A 304 -27.96 -1.89 0.52
N MET A 305 -27.71 -2.11 1.82
CA MET A 305 -28.52 -3.03 2.62
C MET A 305 -29.85 -2.37 3.00
N GLN A 306 -30.98 -2.95 2.56
CA GLN A 306 -32.26 -2.69 3.21
C GLN A 306 -32.14 -2.99 4.71
N PRO A 307 -32.77 -2.19 5.58
CA PRO A 307 -32.66 -2.39 7.02
C PRO A 307 -33.22 -3.77 7.40
N SER A 308 -32.33 -4.73 7.64
CA SER A 308 -32.70 -6.00 8.27
C SER A 308 -32.99 -5.73 9.75
N ASN A 309 -34.09 -6.26 10.28
CA ASN A 309 -34.54 -6.14 11.68
C ASN A 309 -33.59 -6.79 12.73
N HIS A 310 -32.31 -7.00 12.41
CA HIS A 310 -31.31 -7.56 13.30
C HIS A 310 -30.10 -6.61 13.45
N PRO A 311 -29.94 -5.98 14.63
CA PRO A 311 -29.03 -4.85 14.83
C PRO A 311 -27.52 -5.17 14.84
N ASN A 312 -27.11 -6.41 14.51
CA ASN A 312 -25.75 -6.90 14.79
C ASN A 312 -24.91 -7.38 13.58
N HIS A 313 -25.38 -7.25 12.33
CA HIS A 313 -24.62 -7.77 11.19
C HIS A 313 -23.39 -6.95 10.80
N LEU A 314 -23.40 -5.62 10.97
CA LEU A 314 -22.28 -4.75 10.58
C LEU A 314 -21.00 -5.03 11.40
N ILE A 315 -21.15 -5.31 12.69
CA ILE A 315 -20.05 -5.57 13.63
C ILE A 315 -19.47 -6.98 13.46
N GLN A 316 -20.23 -7.92 12.89
CA GLN A 316 -19.76 -9.29 12.65
C GLN A 316 -18.98 -9.43 11.34
N LEU A 317 -19.30 -8.64 10.31
CA LEU A 317 -18.61 -8.66 9.01
C LEU A 317 -17.14 -8.18 9.09
N ILE A 318 -16.81 -7.34 10.07
CA ILE A 318 -15.46 -6.78 10.27
C ILE A 318 -14.54 -7.74 11.07
N LYS A 319 -15.10 -8.76 11.74
CA LYS A 319 -14.38 -9.57 12.73
C LYS A 319 -13.46 -10.70 12.22
N PRO A 320 -13.56 -11.28 11.01
CA PRO A 320 -12.74 -12.46 10.70
C PRO A 320 -11.37 -12.17 10.06
N VAL A 321 -11.06 -10.94 9.65
CA VAL A 321 -9.77 -10.65 8.99
C VAL A 321 -8.90 -9.80 9.92
N ARG A 322 -8.00 -10.46 10.66
CA ARG A 322 -7.12 -9.85 11.69
C ARG A 322 -6.14 -8.78 11.16
N VAL A 323 -6.08 -8.53 9.86
CA VAL A 323 -5.33 -7.42 9.23
C VAL A 323 -6.23 -6.19 9.00
N THR A 324 -7.54 -6.39 8.92
CA THR A 324 -8.53 -5.30 8.93
C THR A 324 -8.53 -4.55 10.24
N ALA A 325 -7.91 -5.03 11.33
CA ALA A 325 -7.89 -4.28 12.57
C ALA A 325 -7.22 -2.91 12.43
N LEU A 326 -6.19 -2.73 11.58
CA LEU A 326 -5.53 -1.42 11.43
C LEU A 326 -6.29 -0.47 10.50
N ILE A 327 -6.92 -0.99 9.44
CA ILE A 327 -7.80 -0.19 8.59
C ILE A 327 -9.14 0.05 9.29
N ALA A 328 -9.68 -0.93 10.01
CA ALA A 328 -10.85 -0.79 10.87
C ALA A 328 -10.56 0.06 12.10
N ILE A 329 -9.32 0.19 12.60
CA ILE A 329 -8.97 1.16 13.65
C ILE A 329 -8.80 2.57 13.04
N ALA A 330 -8.23 2.69 11.84
CA ALA A 330 -8.20 3.96 11.11
C ALA A 330 -9.60 4.42 10.67
N LEU A 331 -10.47 3.47 10.33
CA LEU A 331 -11.88 3.69 10.10
C LEU A 331 -12.59 3.88 11.46
N GLU A 332 -12.37 3.13 12.52
CA GLU A 332 -13.04 3.33 13.82
C GLU A 332 -12.70 4.68 14.46
N SER A 333 -11.45 5.15 14.34
CA SER A 333 -11.04 6.47 14.85
C SER A 333 -11.59 7.64 14.02
N GLN A 334 -12.04 7.40 12.78
CA GLN A 334 -12.69 8.39 11.94
C GLN A 334 -14.22 8.19 11.79
N PHE A 335 -14.75 7.00 12.08
CA PHE A 335 -16.10 6.54 11.70
C PHE A 335 -17.03 6.29 12.89
N GLY A 336 -16.57 6.43 14.14
CA GLY A 336 -17.40 6.59 15.34
C GLY A 336 -18.71 5.80 15.32
N LEU A 337 -18.63 4.46 15.26
CA LEU A 337 -19.81 3.60 15.20
C LEU A 337 -20.42 3.43 16.60
N GLY A 338 -21.14 4.46 17.04
CA GLY A 338 -22.18 4.36 18.06
C GLY A 338 -23.45 3.75 17.48
N THR A 339 -24.10 2.88 18.26
CA THR A 339 -25.32 2.15 17.91
C THR A 339 -26.53 3.06 17.73
N HIS A 340 -26.91 3.43 16.50
CA HIS A 340 -28.29 3.81 16.14
C HIS A 340 -28.57 3.52 14.64
N SER A 341 -29.85 3.38 14.32
CA SER A 341 -30.42 2.61 13.20
C SER A 341 -30.80 3.46 11.98
N LEU A 342 -30.84 2.80 10.80
CA LEU A 342 -31.50 3.14 9.50
C LEU A 342 -30.69 3.93 8.47
N ALA A 343 -30.19 3.23 7.44
CA ALA A 343 -29.93 3.77 6.08
C ALA A 343 -29.25 5.17 6.00
N GLU A 344 -28.26 5.42 6.86
CA GLU A 344 -27.61 6.73 6.91
C GLU A 344 -26.51 6.82 5.85
N GLU A 345 -26.69 7.72 4.88
CA GLU A 345 -25.60 8.33 4.14
C GLU A 345 -24.66 8.99 5.16
N LYS A 346 -23.40 8.54 5.22
CA LYS A 346 -22.39 9.12 6.10
C LYS A 346 -21.25 9.67 5.29
N CYS A 347 -20.91 10.93 5.54
CA CYS A 347 -19.82 11.62 4.87
C CYS A 347 -18.58 11.65 5.75
N TYR A 348 -17.45 11.25 5.17
CA TYR A 348 -16.18 11.06 5.84
C TYR A 348 -15.12 11.98 5.26
N HIS A 349 -14.23 12.47 6.12
CA HIS A 349 -13.02 13.16 5.71
C HIS A 349 -11.94 12.13 5.40
N MET A 350 -11.45 12.13 4.16
CA MET A 350 -10.48 11.17 3.63
C MET A 350 -9.08 11.77 3.47
#